data_AF-A0A7V3QXH1-F1
#
_entry.id   AF-A0A7V3QXH1-F1
#
_cell.length_a   1.000
_cell.length_b   1.000
_cell.length_c   1.000
_cell.angle_alpha   90.00
_cell.angle_beta   90.00
_cell.angle_gamma   90.00
#
_symmetry.space_group_name_H-M   'P 1'
#
loop_
_entity.id
_entity.type
_entity.pdbx_description
1 polymer ?
#
loop_
_entity_poly.entity_id
_entity_poly.type
_entity_poly.pdbx_seq_one_letter_code
_entity_poly.pdbx_strand_id
1 'polypeptide(L)'
;AMHNKVRGWVNNTIIFFIICYAFTTFTTLLYVPHMTETIKAHPILFLLPVLNVLAIANIPREIYHGRDLRAFLSSCASMAALMALFGVGLFPNIVFSNPNPANSLTLYNAASSQRTLGIMLIIACIGVPLVLAYTASIYWVFRGKVRLDAHSY
;
A
#
# COMPACT_ATOMS: atom_id res chain seq x y z
N ALA A 1 -18.97 -13.19 -19.87
CA ALA A 1 -18.86 -14.29 -18.89
C ALA A 1 -17.81 -14.01 -17.81
N MET A 2 -16.52 -13.85 -18.16
CA MET A 2 -15.44 -13.70 -17.17
C MET A 2 -15.56 -12.49 -16.24
N HIS A 3 -15.96 -11.33 -16.77
CA HIS A 3 -16.17 -10.12 -15.96
C HIS A 3 -17.20 -10.33 -14.82
N ASN A 4 -18.30 -11.02 -15.09
CA ASN A 4 -19.33 -11.30 -14.08
C ASN A 4 -18.85 -12.32 -13.04
N LYS A 5 -18.04 -13.31 -13.45
CA LYS A 5 -17.45 -14.29 -12.54
C LYS A 5 -16.49 -13.62 -11.56
N VAL A 6 -15.63 -12.72 -12.04
CA VAL A 6 -14.72 -11.94 -11.19
C VAL A 6 -15.49 -11.06 -10.22
N ARG A 7 -16.56 -10.39 -10.66
CA ARG A 7 -17.42 -9.57 -9.78
C ARG A 7 -18.05 -10.38 -8.65
N GLY A 8 -18.43 -11.63 -8.89
CA GLY A 8 -18.93 -12.50 -7.83
C GLY A 8 -17.90 -12.80 -6.73
N TRP A 9 -16.61 -12.85 -7.08
CA TRP A 9 -15.53 -13.12 -6.12
C TRP A 9 -15.12 -11.92 -5.28
N VAL A 10 -15.31 -10.71 -5.80
CA VAL A 10 -14.90 -9.45 -5.15
C VAL A 10 -15.39 -9.39 -3.70
N ASN A 11 -16.67 -9.68 -3.44
CA ASN A 11 -17.23 -9.54 -2.10
C ASN A 11 -16.55 -10.49 -1.10
N ASN A 12 -16.36 -11.75 -1.47
CA ASN A 12 -15.71 -12.74 -0.60
C ASN A 12 -14.24 -12.37 -0.35
N THR A 13 -13.52 -11.93 -1.38
CA THR A 13 -12.11 -11.53 -1.25
C THR A 13 -11.94 -10.27 -0.41
N ILE A 14 -12.82 -9.27 -0.57
CA ILE A 14 -12.79 -8.04 0.24
C ILE A 14 -13.13 -8.36 1.69
N ILE A 15 -14.13 -9.19 1.96
CA ILE A 15 -14.47 -9.62 3.33
C ILE A 15 -13.27 -10.32 3.97
N PHE A 16 -12.66 -11.28 3.26
CA PHE A 16 -11.44 -11.96 3.73
C PHE A 16 -10.31 -10.97 4.02
N PHE A 17 -10.07 -10.01 3.12
CA PHE A 17 -9.06 -8.98 3.30
C PHE A 17 -9.33 -8.09 4.51
N ILE A 18 -10.58 -7.66 4.73
CA ILE A 18 -10.98 -6.87 5.90
C ILE A 18 -10.78 -7.66 7.18
N ILE A 19 -11.11 -8.96 7.20
CA ILE A 19 -10.89 -9.82 8.37
C ILE A 19 -9.38 -9.92 8.67
N CYS A 20 -8.55 -10.19 7.66
CA CYS A 20 -7.10 -10.22 7.82
C CYS A 20 -6.54 -8.88 8.30
N TYR A 21 -7.03 -7.77 7.76
CA TYR A 21 -6.63 -6.42 8.16
C TYR A 21 -7.01 -6.12 9.61
N ALA A 22 -8.25 -6.42 10.00
CA ALA A 22 -8.75 -6.22 11.35
C ALA A 22 -7.97 -7.08 12.36
N PHE A 23 -7.72 -8.35 12.02
CA PHE A 23 -6.93 -9.25 12.84
C PHE A 23 -5.49 -8.74 13.00
N THR A 24 -4.84 -8.37 11.89
CA THR A 24 -3.46 -7.83 11.91
C THR A 24 -3.37 -6.54 12.72
N THR A 25 -4.35 -5.64 12.57
CA THR A 25 -4.42 -4.39 13.33
C THR A 25 -4.61 -4.68 14.81
N PHE A 26 -5.50 -5.61 15.16
CA PHE A 26 -5.75 -6.02 16.54
C PHE A 26 -4.52 -6.67 17.17
N THR A 27 -3.83 -7.58 16.46
CA THR A 27 -2.58 -8.18 16.96
C THR A 27 -1.48 -7.14 17.13
N THR A 28 -1.39 -6.17 16.23
CA THR A 28 -0.39 -5.09 16.32
C THR A 28 -0.63 -4.23 17.56
N LEU A 29 -1.89 -3.87 17.84
CA LEU A 29 -2.25 -3.09 19.02
C LEU A 29 -1.98 -3.83 20.35
N LEU A 30 -2.07 -5.16 20.37
CA LEU A 30 -1.86 -5.97 21.57
C LEU A 30 -0.39 -6.32 21.82
N TYR A 31 0.35 -6.72 20.79
CA TYR A 31 1.69 -7.30 20.94
C TYR A 31 2.83 -6.32 20.61
N VAL A 32 2.54 -5.23 19.91
CA VAL A 32 3.56 -4.34 19.33
C VAL A 32 3.33 -2.89 19.79
N PRO A 33 3.51 -2.59 21.09
CA PRO A 33 3.19 -1.28 21.65
C PRO A 33 3.99 -0.14 21.01
N HIS A 34 5.25 -0.40 20.64
CA HIS A 34 6.14 0.58 20.02
C HIS A 34 5.62 1.12 18.68
N MET A 35 4.86 0.34 17.91
CA MET A 35 4.26 0.82 16.65
C MET A 35 3.10 1.79 16.87
N THR A 36 2.49 1.77 18.05
CA THR A 36 1.32 2.58 18.38
C THR A 36 1.71 3.88 19.09
N GLU A 37 2.90 3.95 19.69
CA GLU A 37 3.39 5.12 20.42
C GLU A 37 3.48 6.37 19.53
N THR A 38 4.04 6.24 18.31
CA THR A 38 4.14 7.34 17.34
C THR A 38 2.77 7.89 16.95
N ILE A 39 1.77 7.01 16.76
CA ILE A 39 0.40 7.40 16.41
C ILE A 39 -0.30 8.07 17.60
N LYS A 40 -0.06 7.59 18.83
CA LYS A 40 -0.60 8.21 20.05
C LYS A 40 -0.02 9.60 20.30
N ALA A 41 1.28 9.78 20.02
CA ALA A 41 1.97 11.07 20.18
C ALA A 41 1.48 12.13 19.19
N HIS A 42 1.11 11.71 17.97
CA HIS A 42 0.58 12.60 16.94
C HIS A 42 -0.82 12.13 16.48
N PRO A 43 -1.89 12.60 17.12
CA PRO A 43 -3.27 12.16 16.84
C PRO A 43 -3.70 12.32 15.38
N ILE A 44 -3.10 13.25 14.65
CA ILE A 44 -3.37 13.44 13.22
C ILE A 44 -2.99 12.21 12.37
N LEU A 45 -2.01 11.41 12.82
CA LEU A 45 -1.61 10.16 12.16
C LEU A 45 -2.68 9.08 12.26
N PHE A 46 -3.64 9.21 13.20
CA PHE A 46 -4.81 8.34 13.26
C PHE A 46 -5.73 8.48 12.03
N LEU A 47 -5.59 9.56 11.25
CA LEU A 47 -6.26 9.68 9.96
C LEU A 47 -5.80 8.62 8.96
N LEU A 48 -4.56 8.12 9.04
CA LEU A 48 -4.04 7.10 8.11
C LEU A 48 -4.80 5.77 8.19
N PRO A 49 -4.96 5.11 9.36
CA PRO A 49 -5.73 3.87 9.44
C PRO A 49 -7.21 4.10 9.11
N VAL A 50 -7.79 5.24 9.49
CA VAL A 50 -9.17 5.58 9.14
C VAL A 50 -9.33 5.71 7.61
N LEU A 51 -8.44 6.45 6.96
CA LEU A 51 -8.43 6.60 5.50
C LEU A 51 -8.22 5.25 4.81
N ASN A 52 -7.41 4.37 5.40
CA ASN A 52 -7.19 3.02 4.88
C ASN A 52 -8.48 2.18 4.89
N VAL A 53 -9.17 2.13 6.03
CA VAL A 53 -10.45 1.43 6.16
C VAL A 53 -11.49 1.99 5.20
N LEU A 54 -11.56 3.33 5.07
CA LEU A 54 -12.46 3.98 4.12
C LEU A 54 -12.13 3.62 2.66
N ALA A 55 -10.84 3.59 2.30
CA ALA A 55 -10.40 3.19 0.97
C ALA A 55 -10.79 1.73 0.65
N ILE A 56 -10.61 0.81 1.60
CA ILE A 56 -10.99 -0.60 1.45
C ILE A 56 -12.50 -0.74 1.32
N ALA A 57 -13.27 -0.06 2.18
CA ALA A 57 -14.73 -0.11 2.17
C ALA A 57 -15.33 0.50 0.89
N ASN A 58 -14.63 1.43 0.24
CA ASN A 58 -15.09 2.04 -1.01
C ASN A 58 -14.97 1.10 -2.23
N ILE A 59 -14.11 0.08 -2.17
CA ILE A 59 -13.91 -0.88 -3.27
C ILE A 59 -15.20 -1.64 -3.65
N PRO A 60 -15.88 -2.36 -2.74
CA PRO A 60 -17.10 -3.08 -3.09
C PRO A 60 -18.22 -2.14 -3.55
N ARG A 61 -18.30 -0.93 -2.97
CA ARG A 61 -19.27 0.10 -3.35
C ARG A 61 -19.09 0.56 -4.79
N GLU A 62 -17.87 0.89 -5.21
CA GLU A 62 -17.59 1.35 -6.57
C GLU A 62 -17.78 0.23 -7.60
N ILE A 63 -17.48 -1.02 -7.23
CA ILE A 63 -17.72 -2.20 -8.08
C ILE A 63 -19.22 -2.42 -8.28
N TYR A 64 -20.03 -2.29 -7.22
CA TYR A 64 -21.50 -2.36 -7.32
C TYR A 64 -22.06 -1.29 -8.27
N HIS A 65 -21.51 -0.07 -8.23
CA HIS A 65 -21.92 1.03 -9.11
C HIS A 65 -21.41 0.95 -10.56
N GLY A 66 -20.66 -0.09 -10.96
CA GLY A 66 -20.15 -0.18 -12.33
C GLY A 66 -18.88 0.62 -12.61
N ARG A 67 -18.27 1.25 -11.59
CA ARG A 67 -17.19 2.23 -11.74
C ARG A 67 -15.82 1.60 -11.48
N ASP A 68 -15.43 0.67 -12.33
CA ASP A 68 -14.23 -0.17 -12.13
C ASP A 68 -12.92 0.64 -11.94
N LEU A 69 -12.77 1.80 -12.62
CA LEU A 69 -11.61 2.68 -12.45
C LEU A 69 -11.50 3.27 -11.04
N ARG A 70 -12.62 3.63 -10.42
CA ARG A 70 -12.63 4.19 -9.06
C ARG A 70 -12.36 3.12 -8.01
N ALA A 71 -12.84 1.90 -8.26
CA ALA A 71 -12.48 0.75 -7.44
C ALA A 71 -10.97 0.47 -7.50
N PHE A 72 -10.36 0.56 -8.68
CA PHE A 72 -8.91 0.43 -8.85
C PHE A 72 -8.13 1.55 -8.14
N LEU A 73 -8.54 2.81 -8.28
CA LEU A 73 -7.89 3.91 -7.54
C LEU A 73 -8.03 3.75 -6.03
N SER A 74 -9.18 3.25 -5.55
CA SER A 74 -9.41 2.98 -4.12
C SER A 74 -8.49 1.85 -3.62
N SER A 75 -8.24 0.82 -4.44
CA SER A 75 -7.27 -0.23 -4.07
C SER A 75 -5.84 0.29 -4.04
N CYS A 76 -5.42 1.10 -5.02
CA CYS A 76 -4.12 1.78 -4.99
C CYS A 76 -3.96 2.66 -3.73
N ALA A 77 -5.00 3.44 -3.38
CA ALA A 77 -5.00 4.27 -2.18
C ALA A 77 -4.90 3.42 -0.90
N SER A 78 -5.60 2.28 -0.82
CA SER A 78 -5.50 1.36 0.31
C SER A 78 -4.08 0.79 0.47
N MET A 79 -3.41 0.43 -0.63
CA MET A 79 -2.04 -0.08 -0.60
C MET A 79 -1.05 1.00 -0.15
N ALA A 80 -1.17 2.23 -0.68
CA ALA A 80 -0.34 3.36 -0.28
C ALA A 80 -0.53 3.72 1.20
N ALA A 81 -1.78 3.77 1.68
CA ALA A 81 -2.08 4.05 3.08
C ALA A 81 -1.59 2.92 4.02
N LEU A 82 -1.62 1.66 3.59
CA LEU A 82 -1.05 0.53 4.34
C LEU A 82 0.48 0.68 4.48
N MET A 83 1.18 0.99 3.38
CA MET A 83 2.62 1.22 3.43
C MET A 83 2.98 2.43 4.29
N ALA A 84 2.20 3.52 4.20
CA ALA A 84 2.40 4.71 5.03
C ALA A 84 2.19 4.40 6.52
N LEU A 85 1.12 3.66 6.88
CA LEU A 85 0.86 3.24 8.25
C LEU A 85 2.02 2.41 8.81
N PHE A 86 2.54 1.47 8.02
CA PHE A 86 3.69 0.66 8.40
C PHE A 86 4.96 1.51 8.60
N GLY A 87 5.25 2.42 7.68
CA GLY A 87 6.41 3.31 7.79
C GLY A 87 6.34 4.24 9.00
N VAL A 88 5.16 4.82 9.27
CA VAL A 88 4.91 5.66 10.44
C VAL A 88 5.00 4.87 11.74
N GLY A 89 4.48 3.65 11.76
CA GLY A 89 4.54 2.78 12.95
C GLY A 89 5.97 2.35 13.29
N LEU A 90 6.82 2.13 12.30
CA LEU A 90 8.21 1.72 12.55
C LEU A 90 9.14 2.89 12.88
N PHE A 91 8.88 4.07 12.32
CA PHE A 91 9.73 5.24 12.52
C PHE A 91 10.00 5.53 14.01
N PRO A 92 11.27 5.72 14.44
CA PRO A 92 12.50 5.87 13.65
C PRO A 92 13.27 4.56 13.37
N ASN A 93 12.79 3.43 13.89
CA ASN A 93 13.38 2.13 13.68
C ASN A 93 12.99 1.58 12.30
N ILE A 94 13.86 0.82 11.66
CA ILE A 94 13.56 0.08 10.42
C ILE A 94 13.46 -1.41 10.76
N VAL A 95 14.34 -1.89 11.65
CA VAL A 95 14.31 -3.26 12.17
C VAL A 95 14.52 -3.20 13.68
N PHE A 96 13.50 -3.62 14.42
CA PHE A 96 13.55 -3.69 15.87
C PHE A 96 14.24 -4.98 16.32
N SER A 97 15.20 -4.88 17.22
CA SER A 97 15.90 -6.04 17.79
C SER A 97 15.25 -6.45 19.12
N ASN A 98 14.96 -7.75 19.26
CA ASN A 98 14.46 -8.37 20.50
C ASN A 98 15.36 -9.58 20.80
N PRO A 99 16.01 -9.70 21.97
CA PRO A 99 15.71 -9.03 23.25
C PRO A 99 16.53 -7.78 23.60
N ASN A 100 17.53 -7.38 22.81
CA ASN A 100 18.34 -6.19 23.11
C ASN A 100 18.01 -5.03 22.17
N PRO A 101 17.17 -4.05 22.59
CA PRO A 101 16.75 -2.94 21.73
C PRO A 101 17.91 -2.02 21.30
N ALA A 102 19.04 -2.03 22.00
CA ALA A 102 20.21 -1.22 21.64
C ALA A 102 20.83 -1.61 20.28
N ASN A 103 20.61 -2.85 19.84
CA ASN A 103 21.06 -3.35 18.54
C ASN A 103 20.03 -3.12 17.42
N SER A 104 19.01 -2.29 17.65
CA SER A 104 18.00 -1.98 16.63
C SER A 104 18.59 -1.16 15.48
N LEU A 105 18.16 -1.44 14.26
CA LEU A 105 18.53 -0.65 13.09
C LEU A 105 17.57 0.53 13.00
N THR A 106 18.12 1.72 13.14
CA THR A 106 17.44 3.01 13.04
C THR A 106 17.76 3.67 11.70
N LEU A 107 16.94 4.63 11.28
CA LEU A 107 17.22 5.42 10.09
C LEU A 107 18.61 6.08 10.14
N TYR A 108 19.08 6.44 11.33
CA TYR A 108 20.34 7.17 11.53
C TYR A 108 21.56 6.26 11.52
N ASN A 109 21.48 5.05 12.09
CA ASN A 109 22.61 4.12 12.12
C ASN A 109 22.71 3.26 10.85
N ALA A 110 21.59 3.04 10.15
CA ALA A 110 21.53 2.23 8.94
C ALA A 110 21.66 3.05 7.65
N ALA A 111 21.76 4.38 7.76
CA ALA A 111 21.97 5.25 6.60
C ALA A 111 23.36 5.07 6.02
N SER A 112 23.44 5.10 4.68
CA SER A 112 24.71 5.21 3.96
C SER A 112 25.37 6.57 4.17
N SER A 113 26.64 6.70 3.78
CA SER A 113 27.35 7.99 3.81
C SER A 113 26.59 9.07 3.02
N GLN A 114 26.70 10.33 3.46
CA GLN A 114 25.99 11.44 2.82
C GLN A 114 26.28 11.57 1.32
N ARG A 115 27.52 11.28 0.90
CA ARG A 115 27.88 11.28 -0.54
C ARG A 115 27.13 10.20 -1.30
N THR A 116 27.12 8.97 -0.79
CA THR A 116 26.43 7.84 -1.43
C THR A 116 24.93 8.09 -1.49
N LEU A 117 24.33 8.60 -0.40
CA LEU A 117 22.92 8.95 -0.35
C LEU A 117 22.56 10.04 -1.38
N GLY A 118 23.39 11.07 -1.51
CA GLY A 118 23.21 12.12 -2.52
C GLY A 118 23.27 11.59 -3.96
N ILE A 119 24.22 10.71 -4.26
CA ILE A 119 24.32 10.08 -5.58
C ILE A 119 23.09 9.23 -5.89
N MET A 120 22.65 8.39 -4.93
CA MET A 120 21.46 7.56 -5.11
C MET A 120 20.18 8.39 -5.27
N LEU A 121 20.08 9.53 -4.57
CA LEU A 121 18.97 10.47 -4.75
C LEU A 121 18.92 11.04 -6.16
N ILE A 122 20.07 11.45 -6.73
CA ILE A 122 20.13 11.94 -8.12
C ILE A 122 19.66 10.86 -9.09
N ILE A 123 20.14 9.62 -8.91
CA ILE A 123 19.73 8.48 -9.74
C ILE A 123 18.22 8.24 -9.61
N ALA A 124 17.67 8.26 -8.40
CA ALA A 124 16.24 8.07 -8.18
C ALA A 124 15.41 9.20 -8.80
N CYS A 125 15.84 10.46 -8.67
CA CYS A 125 15.16 11.62 -9.24
C CYS A 125 15.08 11.58 -10.77
N ILE A 126 16.03 10.94 -11.45
CA ILE A 126 16.00 10.78 -12.92
C ILE A 126 15.30 9.46 -13.30
N GLY A 127 15.63 8.37 -12.61
CA GLY A 127 15.16 7.02 -12.91
C GLY A 127 13.67 6.84 -12.64
N VAL A 128 13.15 7.35 -11.52
CA VAL A 128 11.73 7.18 -11.16
C VAL A 128 10.81 7.86 -12.20
N PRO A 129 11.02 9.13 -12.60
CA PRO A 129 10.20 9.74 -13.66
C PRO A 129 10.29 9.01 -15.00
N LEU A 130 11.47 8.51 -15.38
CA LEU A 130 11.65 7.77 -16.62
C LEU A 130 10.84 6.47 -16.62
N VAL A 131 10.93 5.68 -15.54
CA VAL A 131 10.17 4.44 -15.38
C VAL A 131 8.67 4.71 -15.36
N LEU A 132 8.23 5.77 -14.67
CA LEU A 132 6.82 6.16 -14.65
C LEU A 132 6.32 6.59 -16.03
N ALA A 133 7.10 7.37 -16.79
CA ALA A 133 6.75 7.80 -18.14
C ALA A 133 6.63 6.62 -19.10
N TYR A 134 7.58 5.67 -19.06
CA TYR A 134 7.52 4.45 -19.84
C TYR A 134 6.30 3.60 -19.48
N THR A 135 6.07 3.39 -18.18
CA THR A 135 4.92 2.62 -17.68
C THR A 135 3.61 3.27 -18.14
N ALA A 136 3.44 4.58 -17.95
CA ALA A 136 2.27 5.32 -18.40
C ALA A 136 2.07 5.23 -19.91
N SER A 137 3.15 5.31 -20.70
CA SER A 137 3.10 5.18 -22.16
C SER A 137 2.59 3.81 -22.59
N ILE A 138 3.07 2.72 -21.96
CA ILE A 138 2.56 1.37 -22.24
C ILE A 138 1.07 1.27 -21.91
N TYR A 139 0.65 1.70 -20.72
CA TYR A 139 -0.76 1.66 -20.34
C TYR A 139 -1.64 2.50 -21.27
N TRP A 140 -1.10 3.60 -21.82
CA TRP A 140 -1.79 4.43 -22.80
C TRP A 140 -1.88 3.75 -24.17
N VAL A 141 -0.82 3.11 -24.65
CA VAL A 141 -0.80 2.39 -25.93
C VAL A 141 -1.76 1.19 -25.89
N PHE A 142 -1.75 0.42 -24.80
CA PHE A 142 -2.60 -0.77 -24.64
C PHE A 142 -3.94 -0.48 -23.95
N ARG A 143 -4.42 0.77 -23.99
CA ARG A 143 -5.70 1.12 -23.39
C ARG A 143 -6.85 0.45 -24.15
N GLY A 144 -7.72 -0.23 -23.43
CA GLY A 144 -8.91 -0.85 -24.01
C GLY A 144 -9.27 -2.15 -23.33
N LYS A 145 -10.50 -2.62 -23.55
CA LYS A 145 -10.92 -3.94 -23.08
C LYS A 145 -10.46 -4.99 -24.08
N VAL A 146 -9.80 -6.05 -23.61
CA VAL A 146 -9.48 -7.21 -24.43
C VAL A 146 -10.80 -7.86 -24.88
N ARG A 147 -10.95 -8.05 -26.19
CA ARG A 147 -12.05 -8.79 -26.80
C ARG A 147 -11.49 -10.13 -27.27
N LEU A 148 -12.11 -11.22 -26.84
CA LEU A 148 -11.79 -12.54 -27.34
C LEU A 148 -12.43 -12.67 -28.73
N ASP A 149 -11.62 -13.00 -29.72
CA ASP A 149 -12.05 -13.34 -31.08
C ASP A 149 -11.89 -14.85 -31.33
N ALA A 150 -12.44 -15.37 -32.43
CA ALA A 150 -12.39 -16.79 -32.78
C ALA A 150 -10.96 -17.36 -32.91
N HIS A 151 -9.96 -16.49 -33.05
CA HIS A 151 -8.52 -16.84 -33.11
C HIS A 151 -7.75 -16.54 -31.81
N SER A 152 -8.44 -16.12 -30.74
CA SER A 152 -7.82 -15.95 -29.42
C SER A 152 -7.65 -17.33 -28.77
N TYR A 153 -6.40 -17.71 -28.48
CA TYR A 153 -6.04 -18.95 -27.78
C TYR A 153 -6.48 -18.95 -26.32
#